data_AF-A0A1X7TL36-F1
#
_entry.id   AF-A0A1X7TL36-F1
#
_cell.length_a   1.000
_cell.length_b   1.000
_cell.length_c   1.000
_cell.angle_alpha   90.00
_cell.angle_beta   90.00
_cell.angle_gamma   90.00
#
_symmetry.space_group_name_H-M   'P 1'
#
loop_
_entity.id
_entity.type
_entity.pdbx_description
1 polymer ?
#
loop_
_entity_poly.entity_id
_entity_poly.type
_entity_poly.pdbx_seq_one_letter_code
_entity_poly.pdbx_strand_id
1 'polypeptide(L)'
;MALKAKVKPSQRMSQALHEAWVVLDIAGNVLAGHCSCMAGCGEVCSHVAGVLFKVEAAIRLQLGRMTCTSLPCAWNQAFSKKVLLSPMIEILFFKPKKTTSETIVKQHEEAKLA
;
A
#
# COMPACT_ATOMS: atom_id res chain seq x y z
N MET A 1 9.25 -5.11 22.51
CA MET A 1 9.68 -4.78 21.12
C MET A 1 10.42 -3.44 21.13
N ALA A 2 11.50 -3.26 20.37
CA ALA A 2 12.21 -1.97 20.30
C ALA A 2 12.17 -1.39 18.88
N LEU A 3 11.68 -0.16 18.76
CA LEU A 3 11.65 0.62 17.51
C LEU A 3 12.84 1.57 17.50
N LYS A 4 13.61 1.58 16.40
CA LYS A 4 14.76 2.48 16.22
C LYS A 4 14.47 3.44 15.07
N ALA A 5 14.89 4.70 15.20
CA ALA A 5 14.71 5.73 14.21
C ALA A 5 15.90 6.70 14.19
N LYS A 6 16.16 7.26 13.01
CA LYS A 6 17.06 8.41 12.85
C LYS A 6 16.22 9.67 12.68
N VAL A 7 16.42 10.66 13.54
CA VAL A 7 15.59 11.86 13.62
C VAL A 7 16.45 13.09 13.34
N LYS A 8 15.93 14.01 12.50
CA LYS A 8 16.62 15.28 12.23
C LYS A 8 16.53 16.20 13.45
N PRO A 9 17.59 16.97 13.76
CA PRO A 9 17.55 18.01 14.79
C PRO A 9 16.55 19.11 14.42
N SER A 10 15.82 19.67 15.39
CA SER A 10 14.79 20.69 15.12
C SER A 10 15.35 22.04 14.68
N GLN A 11 16.53 22.42 15.15
CA GLN A 11 17.11 23.75 14.90
C GLN A 11 18.17 23.74 13.80
N ARG A 12 19.05 22.74 13.78
CA ARG A 12 20.19 22.68 12.86
C ARG A 12 20.10 21.46 11.96
N MET A 13 19.27 21.58 10.92
CA MET A 13 18.93 20.49 9.99
C MET A 13 20.13 19.94 9.20
N SER A 14 21.25 20.67 9.15
CA SER A 14 22.51 20.24 8.53
C SER A 14 23.38 19.35 9.44
N GLN A 15 23.07 19.28 10.73
CA GLN A 15 23.80 18.43 11.67
C GLN A 15 23.40 16.96 11.50
N ALA A 16 24.29 16.08 11.96
CA ALA A 16 24.05 14.64 11.98
C ALA A 16 22.71 14.29 12.64
N LEU A 17 22.07 13.23 12.12
CA LEU A 17 20.81 12.71 12.64
C LEU A 17 21.02 12.16 14.05
N HIS A 18 20.05 12.39 14.94
CA HIS A 18 20.02 11.74 16.24
C HIS A 18 19.45 10.34 16.13
N GLU A 19 19.99 9.44 16.95
CA GLU A 19 19.51 8.07 17.06
C GLU A 19 18.52 8.01 18.21
N ALA A 20 17.26 7.72 17.88
CA ALA A 20 16.18 7.59 18.84
C ALA A 20 15.67 6.16 18.85
N TRP A 21 15.27 5.68 20.02
CA TRP A 21 14.61 4.40 20.16
C TRP A 21 13.50 4.44 21.20
N VAL A 22 12.52 3.56 21.02
CA VAL A 22 11.36 3.40 21.90
C VAL A 22 11.11 1.92 22.11
N VAL A 23 10.92 1.52 23.36
CA VAL A 23 10.55 0.17 23.74
C VAL A 23 9.05 0.15 24.03
N LEU A 24 8.35 -0.76 23.34
CA LEU A 24 6.92 -0.99 23.47
C LEU A 24 6.66 -2.41 23.98
N ASP A 25 5.62 -2.55 24.79
CA ASP A 25 5.01 -3.83 25.11
C ASP A 25 4.15 -4.36 23.94
N ILE A 26 3.76 -5.63 23.98
CA ILE A 26 2.84 -6.26 23.02
C ILE A 26 1.49 -5.55 22.94
N ALA A 27 1.05 -4.93 24.04
CA ALA A 27 -0.18 -4.14 24.08
C ALA A 27 -0.02 -2.72 23.49
N GLY A 28 1.20 -2.34 23.10
CA GLY A 28 1.51 -0.99 22.58
C GLY A 28 1.82 0.04 23.66
N ASN A 29 1.92 -0.36 24.93
CA ASN A 29 2.32 0.52 26.02
C ASN A 29 3.79 0.92 25.89
N VAL A 30 4.10 2.21 26.10
CA VAL A 30 5.48 2.70 26.08
C VAL A 30 6.18 2.35 27.39
N LEU A 31 7.24 1.54 27.31
CA LEU A 31 8.02 1.09 28.47
C LEU A 31 9.22 2.01 28.74
N ALA A 32 9.92 2.42 27.67
CA ALA A 32 11.09 3.29 27.75
C ALA A 32 11.36 3.95 26.40
N GLY A 33 12.12 5.04 26.40
CA GLY A 33 12.64 5.64 25.18
C GLY A 33 13.85 6.51 25.45
N HIS A 34 14.67 6.72 24.43
CA HIS A 34 15.85 7.56 24.53
C HIS A 34 16.22 8.13 23.15
N CYS A 35 16.99 9.22 23.16
CA CYS A 35 17.53 9.84 21.96
C CYS A 35 18.93 10.38 22.24
N SER A 36 19.84 10.27 21.27
CA SER A 36 21.21 10.79 21.37
C SER A 36 21.33 12.32 21.32
N CYS A 37 20.23 13.07 21.37
CA CYS A 37 20.29 14.52 21.46
C CYS A 37 20.54 14.96 22.91
N MET A 38 21.04 16.18 23.09
CA MET A 38 21.36 16.73 24.42
C MET A 38 20.19 16.66 25.41
N ALA A 39 18.96 16.92 24.95
CA ALA A 39 17.76 16.81 25.79
C ALA A 39 17.43 15.34 26.15
N GLY A 40 17.71 14.39 25.24
CA GLY A 40 17.51 12.97 25.49
C GLY A 40 18.53 12.36 26.45
N CYS A 41 19.63 13.05 26.73
CA CYS A 41 20.55 12.67 27.81
C CYS A 41 19.96 12.89 29.21
N GLY A 42 18.99 13.81 29.37
CA GLY A 42 18.31 14.06 30.64
C GLY A 42 17.17 13.07 30.93
N GLU A 43 16.43 12.67 29.89
CA GLU A 43 15.34 11.69 29.96
C GLU A 43 14.83 11.36 28.54
N VAL A 44 13.63 11.83 28.20
CA VAL A 44 12.95 11.64 26.92
C VAL A 44 12.76 13.01 26.27
N CYS A 45 13.19 13.15 25.02
CA CYS A 45 13.03 14.40 24.27
C CYS A 45 11.89 14.33 23.24
N SER A 46 11.56 15.48 22.64
CA SER A 46 10.57 15.59 21.55
C SER A 46 10.87 14.70 20.33
N HIS A 47 12.12 14.30 20.07
CA HIS A 47 12.42 13.36 19.00
C HIS A 47 11.78 11.98 19.24
N VAL A 48 11.72 11.52 20.50
CA VAL A 48 11.06 10.26 20.86
C VAL A 48 9.55 10.37 20.63
N ALA A 49 8.95 11.50 21.00
CA ALA A 49 7.55 11.78 20.68
C ALA A 49 7.31 11.78 19.17
N GLY A 50 8.24 12.32 18.37
CA GLY A 50 8.18 12.27 16.90
C GLY A 50 8.16 10.85 16.34
N VAL A 51 8.92 9.92 16.94
CA VAL A 51 8.87 8.48 16.58
C VAL A 51 7.48 7.90 16.88
N LEU A 52 6.93 8.18 18.06
CA LEU A 52 5.59 7.70 18.44
C LEU A 52 4.50 8.25 17.53
N PHE A 53 4.54 9.54 17.19
CA PHE A 53 3.60 10.13 16.23
C PHE A 53 3.73 9.53 14.83
N LYS A 54 4.95 9.17 14.41
CA LYS A 54 5.15 8.48 13.12
C LYS A 54 4.51 7.10 13.13
N VAL A 55 4.60 6.36 14.23
CA VAL A 55 3.98 5.04 14.40
C VAL A 55 2.45 5.17 14.38
N GLU A 56 1.89 6.10 15.15
CA GLU A 56 0.45 6.40 15.13
C GLU A 56 -0.02 6.73 13.71
N ALA A 57 0.68 7.64 13.03
CA ALA A 57 0.32 8.05 11.68
C ALA A 57 0.43 6.89 10.68
N ALA A 58 1.43 6.01 10.83
CA ALA A 58 1.58 4.84 9.97
C ALA A 58 0.40 3.86 10.11
N ILE A 59 -0.12 3.69 11.32
CA ILE A 59 -1.30 2.86 11.60
C ILE A 59 -2.55 3.54 11.05
N ARG A 60 -2.79 4.81 11.40
CA ARG A 60 -3.96 5.57 10.96
C ARG A 60 -4.06 5.68 9.44
N LEU A 61 -2.94 5.91 8.76
CA LEU A 61 -2.86 6.00 7.31
C LEU A 61 -2.68 4.63 6.63
N GLN A 62 -2.60 3.54 7.40
CA GLN A 62 -2.43 2.18 6.89
C GLN A 62 -1.21 2.04 5.96
N LEU A 63 -0.10 2.73 6.27
CA LEU A 63 1.13 2.72 5.44
C LEU A 63 1.74 1.32 5.29
N GLY A 64 1.51 0.43 6.26
CA GLY A 64 1.96 -0.96 6.21
C GLY A 64 1.02 -1.90 5.44
N ARG A 65 -0.13 -1.40 4.97
CA ARG A 65 -1.07 -2.21 4.20
C ARG A 65 -0.55 -2.35 2.77
N MET A 66 -0.33 -3.58 2.35
CA MET A 66 0.04 -3.88 0.96
C MET A 66 -1.08 -3.38 0.03
N THR A 67 -0.73 -2.47 -0.88
CA THR A 67 -1.64 -2.03 -1.93
C THR A 67 -1.92 -3.19 -2.88
N CYS A 68 -3.04 -3.14 -3.62
CA CYS A 68 -3.34 -4.13 -4.65
C CYS A 68 -2.23 -4.25 -5.72
N THR A 69 -1.43 -3.20 -5.92
CA THR A 69 -0.26 -3.20 -6.79
C THR A 69 0.97 -3.86 -6.19
N SER A 70 1.05 -3.96 -4.86
CA SER A 70 2.16 -4.61 -4.16
C SER A 70 1.94 -6.12 -4.01
N LEU A 71 0.73 -6.61 -4.28
CA LEU A 71 0.40 -8.03 -4.29
C LEU A 71 0.76 -8.64 -5.67
N PRO A 72 1.39 -9.82 -5.73
CA PRO A 72 1.66 -10.48 -7.00
C PRO A 72 0.37 -10.74 -7.77
N CYS A 73 0.29 -10.18 -8.98
CA CYS A 73 -0.69 -10.51 -10.02
C CYS A 73 -2.18 -10.49 -9.62
N ALA A 74 -2.60 -9.68 -8.64
CA ALA A 74 -4.04 -9.50 -8.34
C ALA A 74 -4.84 -9.04 -9.59
N TRP A 75 -4.22 -8.23 -10.45
CA TRP A 75 -4.82 -7.78 -11.71
C TRP A 75 -5.08 -8.90 -12.72
N ASN A 76 -4.24 -9.94 -12.74
CA ASN A 76 -4.33 -11.04 -13.70
C ASN A 76 -5.24 -12.18 -13.24
N GLN A 77 -5.75 -12.15 -11.99
CA GLN A 77 -6.60 -13.22 -11.46
C GLN A 77 -7.95 -13.32 -12.19
N ALA A 78 -8.47 -12.22 -12.73
CA ALA A 78 -9.77 -12.20 -13.41
C ALA A 78 -9.73 -12.56 -14.92
N PHE A 79 -8.54 -12.56 -15.55
CA PHE A 79 -8.41 -12.72 -17.01
C PHE A 79 -8.02 -14.13 -17.47
N SER A 80 -7.78 -15.07 -16.55
CA SER A 80 -7.49 -16.46 -16.89
C SER A 80 -8.76 -17.26 -17.25
N LYS A 81 -9.64 -16.73 -18.11
CA LYS A 81 -10.43 -17.64 -18.95
C LYS A 81 -9.49 -18.12 -20.05
N LYS A 82 -9.27 -19.44 -20.16
CA LYS A 82 -8.62 -20.01 -21.34
C LYS A 82 -9.55 -19.78 -22.53
N VAL A 83 -9.41 -18.62 -23.17
CA VAL A 83 -10.13 -18.30 -24.40
C VAL A 83 -9.41 -19.01 -25.54
N LEU A 84 -10.13 -19.80 -26.33
CA LEU A 84 -9.58 -20.39 -27.54
C LEU A 84 -9.23 -19.27 -28.53
N LEU A 85 -8.10 -19.41 -29.20
CA LEU A 85 -7.68 -18.49 -30.26
C LEU A 85 -8.73 -18.53 -31.37
N SER A 86 -9.21 -17.36 -31.79
CA SER A 86 -10.18 -17.21 -32.87
C SER A 86 -9.65 -16.22 -33.89
N PRO A 87 -9.84 -16.46 -35.20
CA PRO A 87 -9.50 -15.50 -36.25
C PRO A 87 -10.09 -14.12 -35.95
N MET A 88 -9.37 -13.05 -36.28
CA MET A 88 -9.80 -11.68 -35.98
C MET A 88 -11.22 -11.37 -36.48
N ILE A 89 -11.61 -11.94 -37.62
CA ILE A 89 -12.94 -11.76 -38.23
C ILE A 89 -14.09 -12.40 -37.43
N GLU A 90 -13.78 -13.30 -36.51
CA GLU A 90 -14.74 -13.98 -35.64
C GLU A 90 -14.80 -13.36 -34.24
N ILE A 91 -13.92 -12.40 -33.94
CA ILE A 91 -13.90 -11.72 -32.64
C ILE A 91 -14.93 -10.59 -32.64
N LEU A 92 -15.95 -10.73 -31.80
CA LEU A 92 -17.01 -9.75 -31.63
C LEU A 92 -16.59 -8.63 -30.67
N PHE A 93 -16.24 -7.47 -31.22
CA PHE A 93 -16.00 -6.27 -30.43
C PHE A 93 -17.32 -5.51 -30.22
N PHE A 94 -17.80 -5.45 -28.98
CA PHE A 94 -18.95 -4.63 -28.63
C PHE A 94 -18.66 -3.71 -27.46
N LYS A 95 -19.26 -2.52 -27.49
CA LYS A 95 -19.23 -1.59 -26.36
C LYS A 95 -20.17 -2.12 -25.26
N PRO A 96 -19.75 -2.15 -23.99
CA PRO A 96 -20.63 -2.54 -22.91
C PRO A 96 -21.70 -1.47 -22.73
N LYS A 97 -22.87 -1.67 -23.34
CA LYS A 97 -24.10 -0.93 -23.04
C LYS A 97 -25.23 -1.93 -22.88
N LYS A 98 -25.87 -1.93 -21.69
CA LYS A 98 -27.16 -2.50 -21.22
C LYS A 98 -27.73 -3.82 -21.81
N THR A 99 -27.16 -4.40 -22.85
CA THR A 99 -27.66 -5.55 -23.59
C THR A 99 -26.71 -6.72 -23.36
N THR A 100 -27.30 -7.87 -23.07
CA THR A 100 -26.59 -9.11 -22.75
C THR A 100 -25.81 -9.63 -23.97
N SER A 101 -24.61 -10.17 -23.74
CA SER A 101 -23.73 -10.73 -24.77
C SER A 101 -24.42 -11.77 -25.66
N GLU A 102 -25.40 -12.49 -25.12
CA GLU A 102 -26.15 -13.55 -25.82
C GLU A 102 -26.98 -13.03 -27.00
N THR A 103 -27.53 -11.82 -26.91
CA THR A 103 -28.33 -11.24 -27.99
C THR A 103 -27.47 -10.84 -29.18
N ILE A 104 -26.25 -10.35 -28.89
CA ILE A 104 -25.29 -9.88 -29.92
C ILE A 104 -24.70 -11.06 -30.70
N VAL A 105 -24.43 -12.19 -30.02
CA VAL A 105 -23.94 -13.42 -30.67
C VAL A 105 -24.95 -13.93 -31.70
N LYS A 106 -26.25 -13.96 -31.36
CA LYS A 106 -27.32 -14.40 -32.27
C LYS A 106 -27.40 -13.54 -33.53
N GLN A 107 -27.36 -12.21 -33.38
CA GLN A 107 -27.42 -11.28 -34.52
C GLN A 107 -26.23 -11.45 -35.48
N HIS A 108 -25.05 -11.75 -34.95
CA HIS A 108 -23.87 -11.97 -35.79
C HIS A 108 -23.92 -13.32 -36.52
N GLU A 109 -24.48 -14.35 -35.90
CA GLU A 109 -24.67 -15.66 -36.52
C GLU A 109 -25.70 -15.60 -37.66
N GLU A 110 -26.78 -14.84 -37.47
CA GLU A 110 -27.77 -14.53 -38.52
C GLU A 110 -27.14 -13.73 -39.67
N ALA A 111 -26.25 -12.78 -39.39
CA ALA A 111 -25.53 -12.00 -40.40
C ALA A 111 -24.47 -12.79 -41.17
N LYS A 112 -24.03 -13.97 -40.68
CA LYS A 112 -23.14 -14.88 -41.40
C LYS A 112 -23.88 -15.81 -42.38
N LEU A 113 -25.19 -16.01 -42.19
CA LEU A 113 -26.01 -16.92 -43.01
C LEU A 113 -26.72 -16.23 -44.19
N ALA A 114 -26.69 -14.90 -44.25
CA ALA A 114 -27.23 -14.09 -45.34
C ALA A 114 -26.13 -13.69 -46.33
#